data_AF-A0A0B0D1M5-F1
#
_entry.id   AF-A0A0B0D1M5-F1
#
_cell.length_a   1.000
_cell.length_b   1.000
_cell.length_c   1.000
_cell.angle_alpha   90.00
_cell.angle_beta   90.00
_cell.angle_gamma   90.00
#
_symmetry.space_group_name_H-M   'P 1'
#
loop_
_entity.id
_entity.type
_entity.pdbx_description
1 polymer ?
#
loop_
_entity_poly.entity_id
_entity_poly.type
_entity_poly.pdbx_seq_one_letter_code
_entity_poly.pdbx_strand_id
1 'polypeptide(L)'
;MVVPYKHEPFTDFSVEENRKALEAAIKQVESDLGKDYPLVIGGERIMTDDKIKVVNPANKKEVIGYVSKANQDLAEKAHRIAD
;
A
#
# COMPACT_ATOMS: atom_id res chain seq x y z
N MET A 1 20.53 12.54 17.86
CA MET A 1 21.39 12.95 16.72
C MET A 1 21.08 11.98 15.59
N VAL A 2 20.70 12.47 14.42
CA VAL A 2 20.43 11.61 13.25
C VAL A 2 21.72 11.37 12.46
N VAL A 3 21.82 10.22 11.79
CA VAL A 3 22.97 9.90 10.94
C VAL A 3 22.99 10.81 9.70
N PRO A 4 24.17 11.17 9.16
CA PRO A 4 24.26 11.88 7.89
C PRO A 4 23.54 11.11 6.77
N TYR A 5 22.87 11.85 5.90
CA TYR A 5 22.18 11.28 4.76
C TYR A 5 23.14 10.48 3.87
N LYS A 6 22.66 9.31 3.44
CA LYS A 6 23.26 8.47 2.39
C LYS A 6 22.14 7.82 1.59
N HIS A 7 22.41 7.46 0.35
CA HIS A 7 21.45 6.70 -0.45
C HIS A 7 21.19 5.32 0.16
N GLU A 8 19.98 4.81 0.01
CA GLU A 8 19.70 3.41 0.31
C GLU A 8 20.46 2.54 -0.71
N PRO A 9 21.24 1.53 -0.28
CA PRO A 9 21.89 0.61 -1.21
C PRO A 9 20.85 -0.28 -1.91
N PHE A 10 21.12 -0.64 -3.16
CA PHE A 10 20.31 -1.64 -3.84
C PHE A 10 20.51 -3.02 -3.22
N THR A 11 19.43 -3.79 -3.16
CA THR A 11 19.48 -5.20 -2.75
C THR A 11 20.20 -6.04 -3.83
N ASP A 12 21.27 -6.72 -3.45
CA ASP A 12 21.99 -7.64 -4.35
C ASP A 12 21.30 -9.01 -4.40
N PHE A 13 20.56 -9.28 -5.47
CA PHE A 13 19.87 -10.56 -5.65
C PHE A 13 20.77 -11.70 -6.17
N SER A 14 22.07 -11.48 -6.37
CA SER A 14 23.02 -12.58 -6.55
C SER A 14 23.20 -13.37 -5.25
N VAL A 15 23.04 -12.70 -4.10
CA VAL A 15 23.04 -13.31 -2.77
C VAL A 15 21.76 -14.12 -2.56
N GLU A 16 21.91 -15.38 -2.15
CA GLU A 16 20.78 -16.30 -1.96
C GLU A 16 19.80 -15.86 -0.86
N GLU A 17 20.32 -15.32 0.24
CA GLU A 17 19.51 -14.83 1.36
C GLU A 17 18.53 -13.72 0.92
N ASN A 18 18.99 -12.78 0.09
CA ASN A 18 18.16 -11.70 -0.43
C ASN A 18 17.04 -12.22 -1.35
N ARG A 19 17.31 -13.27 -2.13
CA ARG A 19 16.28 -13.92 -2.96
C ARG A 19 15.24 -14.61 -2.10
N LYS A 20 15.66 -15.37 -1.09
CA LYS A 20 14.75 -16.03 -0.13
C LYS A 20 13.87 -15.02 0.60
N ALA A 21 14.43 -13.88 1.00
CA ALA A 21 13.67 -12.80 1.63
C ALA A 21 12.60 -12.21 0.69
N LEU A 22 12.94 -11.98 -0.58
CA LEU A 22 11.99 -11.51 -1.59
C LEU A 22 10.87 -12.53 -1.83
N GLU A 23 11.21 -13.81 -2.00
CA GLU A 23 10.23 -14.88 -2.21
C GLU A 23 9.27 -15.02 -1.00
N ALA A 24 9.78 -14.89 0.22
CA ALA A 24 8.95 -14.89 1.42
C ALA A 24 8.03 -13.65 1.48
N ALA A 25 8.54 -12.47 1.11
CA ALA A 25 7.74 -11.25 1.05
C ALA A 25 6.63 -11.34 -0.01
N ILE A 26 6.93 -11.91 -1.18
CA ILE A 26 5.91 -12.14 -2.22
C ILE A 26 4.81 -13.06 -1.69
N LYS A 27 5.15 -14.21 -1.07
CA LYS A 27 4.16 -15.12 -0.46
C LYS A 27 3.30 -14.44 0.60
N GLN A 28 3.90 -13.56 1.41
CA GLN A 28 3.15 -12.78 2.39
C GLN A 28 2.16 -11.82 1.72
N VAL A 29 2.56 -11.12 0.67
CA VAL A 29 1.68 -10.21 -0.08
C VAL A 29 0.58 -10.99 -0.82
N GLU A 30 0.89 -12.18 -1.34
CA GLU A 30 -0.11 -13.07 -1.94
C GLU A 30 -1.19 -13.48 -0.94
N SER A 31 -0.83 -13.70 0.33
CA SER A 31 -1.81 -13.97 1.40
C SER A 31 -2.70 -12.77 1.74
N ASP A 32 -2.29 -11.57 1.30
CA ASP A 32 -2.98 -10.31 1.56
C ASP A 32 -3.85 -9.84 0.37
N LEU A 33 -3.88 -10.61 -0.72
CA LEU A 33 -4.67 -10.28 -1.91
C LEU A 33 -6.17 -10.19 -1.59
N GLY A 34 -6.82 -9.20 -2.18
CA GLY A 34 -8.25 -8.95 -2.00
C GLY A 34 -8.61 -8.21 -0.71
N LYS A 35 -7.63 -7.80 0.12
CA LYS A 35 -7.89 -6.98 1.30
C LYS A 35 -8.46 -5.60 0.95
N ASP A 36 -9.24 -5.09 1.89
CA ASP A 36 -9.78 -3.74 1.89
C ASP A 36 -8.86 -2.77 2.65
N TYR A 37 -8.62 -1.59 2.09
CA TYR A 37 -7.79 -0.55 2.68
C TYR A 37 -8.61 0.73 2.92
N PRO A 38 -8.57 1.30 4.14
CA PRO A 38 -9.31 2.51 4.47
C PRO A 38 -8.64 3.76 3.87
N LEU A 39 -9.41 4.85 3.79
CA LEU A 39 -8.85 6.19 3.72
C LEU A 39 -8.20 6.52 5.07
N VAL A 40 -7.14 7.33 5.06
CA VAL A 40 -6.55 7.88 6.29
C VAL A 40 -6.68 9.39 6.25
N ILE A 41 -7.51 9.93 7.14
CA ILE A 41 -7.81 11.37 7.21
C ILE A 41 -7.60 11.82 8.65
N GLY A 42 -6.60 12.66 8.91
CA GLY A 42 -6.26 13.10 10.26
C GLY A 42 -5.79 11.98 11.21
N GLY A 43 -5.25 10.88 10.66
CA GLY A 43 -4.88 9.69 11.43
C GLY A 43 -6.03 8.70 11.66
N GLU A 44 -7.28 9.07 11.33
CA GLU A 44 -8.44 8.16 11.40
C GLU A 44 -8.52 7.28 10.17
N ARG A 45 -8.83 5.99 10.37
CA ARG A 45 -9.09 5.02 9.30
C ARG A 45 -10.57 4.99 8.97
N ILE A 46 -10.93 5.38 7.74
CA ILE A 46 -12.32 5.49 7.29
C ILE A 46 -12.57 4.49 6.16
N MET A 47 -13.48 3.55 6.41
CA MET A 47 -13.99 2.62 5.40
C MET A 47 -15.18 3.23 4.67
N THR A 48 -15.25 3.05 3.36
CA THR A 48 -16.38 3.48 2.53
C THR A 48 -16.99 2.29 1.78
N ASP A 49 -18.29 2.35 1.51
CA ASP A 49 -18.98 1.33 0.70
C ASP A 49 -18.49 1.36 -0.76
N ASP A 50 -18.34 2.56 -1.31
CA ASP A 50 -17.70 2.76 -2.60
C ASP A 50 -16.20 2.48 -2.51
N LYS A 51 -15.70 1.62 -3.41
CA LYS A 51 -14.29 1.21 -3.43
C LYS A 51 -13.70 1.26 -4.82
N ILE A 52 -12.39 1.47 -4.90
CA ILE A 52 -11.60 1.36 -6.12
C ILE A 52 -10.93 0.00 -6.12
N LYS A 53 -11.17 -0.78 -7.17
CA LYS A 53 -10.57 -2.10 -7.39
C LYS A 53 -9.15 -1.95 -7.93
N VAL A 54 -8.16 -2.53 -7.24
CA VAL A 54 -6.76 -2.57 -7.67
C VAL A 54 -6.47 -3.95 -8.26
N VAL A 55 -6.02 -3.99 -9.51
CA VAL A 55 -5.79 -5.24 -10.26
C VAL A 55 -4.31 -5.43 -10.59
N ASN A 56 -3.88 -6.68 -10.68
CA ASN A 56 -2.52 -6.99 -11.12
C ASN A 56 -2.38 -6.70 -12.63
N PRO A 57 -1.45 -5.83 -13.07
CA PRO A 57 -1.25 -5.53 -14.49
C PRO A 57 -0.74 -6.74 -15.29
N ALA A 58 0.00 -7.66 -14.66
CA ALA A 58 0.47 -8.90 -15.28
C ALA A 58 -0.66 -9.95 -15.41
N ASN A 59 -1.67 -9.89 -14.53
CA ASN A 59 -2.84 -10.76 -14.57
C ASN A 59 -4.12 -9.99 -14.20
N LYS A 60 -4.81 -9.44 -15.20
CA LYS A 60 -5.99 -8.57 -14.99
C LYS A 60 -7.18 -9.25 -14.29
N LYS A 61 -7.18 -10.59 -14.17
CA LYS A 61 -8.21 -11.34 -13.43
C LYS A 61 -7.93 -11.37 -11.92
N GLU A 62 -6.68 -11.12 -11.52
CA GLU A 62 -6.26 -11.13 -10.13
C GLU A 62 -6.46 -9.75 -9.49
N VAL A 63 -7.11 -9.76 -8.33
CA VAL A 63 -7.42 -8.56 -7.56
C VAL A 63 -6.41 -8.44 -6.43
N ILE A 64 -5.61 -7.38 -6.45
CA ILE A 64 -4.64 -7.11 -5.39
C ILE A 64 -5.36 -6.64 -4.14
N GLY A 65 -6.37 -5.79 -4.29
CA GLY A 65 -7.18 -5.33 -3.18
C GLY A 65 -8.14 -4.23 -3.59
N TYR A 66 -8.74 -3.62 -2.58
CA TYR A 66 -9.71 -2.55 -2.75
C TYR A 66 -9.34 -1.39 -1.83
N VAL A 67 -9.35 -0.18 -2.35
CA VAL A 67 -9.15 1.03 -1.54
C VAL A 67 -10.47 1.77 -1.40
N SER A 68 -10.76 2.26 -0.21
CA SER A 68 -11.93 3.09 0.07
C SER A 68 -11.90 4.34 -0.83
N LYS A 69 -13.02 4.65 -1.47
CA LYS A 69 -13.14 5.77 -2.42
C LYS A 69 -13.65 7.01 -1.70
N ALA A 70 -12.89 8.10 -1.79
CA ALA A 70 -13.31 9.38 -1.24
C ALA A 70 -14.46 10.00 -2.07
N ASN A 71 -15.32 10.75 -1.39
CA ASN A 71 -16.30 11.65 -1.97
C ASN A 71 -15.94 13.11 -1.63
N GLN A 72 -16.75 14.07 -2.07
CA GLN A 72 -16.49 15.49 -1.85
C GLN A 72 -16.42 15.85 -0.35
N ASP A 73 -17.28 15.29 0.48
CA ASP A 73 -17.31 15.56 1.92
C ASP A 73 -16.05 15.06 2.63
N LEU A 74 -15.57 13.86 2.25
CA LEU A 74 -14.33 13.29 2.78
C LEU A 74 -13.10 14.10 2.31
N ALA A 75 -13.10 14.59 1.08
CA ALA A 75 -12.05 15.47 0.58
C ALA A 75 -12.01 16.80 1.35
N GLU A 76 -13.18 17.40 1.61
CA GLU A 76 -13.31 18.61 2.41
C GLU A 76 -12.86 18.39 3.86
N LYS A 77 -13.23 17.24 4.48
CA LYS A 77 -12.73 16.85 5.80
C LYS A 77 -11.20 16.76 5.82
N ALA A 78 -10.59 16.18 4.79
CA ALA A 78 -9.14 16.06 4.69
C ALA A 78 -8.46 17.43 4.55
N HIS A 79 -9.03 18.34 3.75
CA HIS A 79 -8.50 19.69 3.58
C HIS A 79 -8.47 20.44 4.92
N ARG A 80 -9.58 20.46 5.67
CA ARG A 80 -9.68 21.16 6.96
C ARG A 80 -8.75 20.65 8.06
N ILE A 81 -8.33 19.39 7.99
CA ILE A 81 -7.40 18.81 8.96
C ILE A 81 -5.94 19.08 8.57
N ALA A 82 -5.67 19.27 7.28
CA ALA A 82 -4.33 19.54 6.78
C ALA A 82 -3.91 21.01 6.97
N ASP A 83 -4.88 21.93 7.02
CA ASP A 83 -4.68 23.35 7.36
C ASP A 83 -4.39 23.55 8.86
#